data_AF-A0A0B8ZWN0-F1
#
_entry.id   AF-A0A0B8ZWN0-F1
#
_cell.length_a   1.000
_cell.length_b   1.000
_cell.length_c   1.000
_cell.angle_alpha   90.00
_cell.angle_beta   90.00
_cell.angle_gamma   90.00
#
_symmetry.space_group_name_H-M   'P 1'
#
loop_
_entity.id
_entity.type
_entity.pdbx_description
1 polymer ?
#
loop_
_entity_poly.entity_id
_entity_poly.type
_entity_poly.pdbx_seq_one_letter_code
_entity_poly.pdbx_strand_id
1 'polypeptide(L)' 'MKRGLFRTIDTFLGECARVHEDAGDAFPYLRPELYRRLGFTPAYEELPFRADATEAAARRRA' A
#
# COMPACT_ATOMS: atom_id res chain seq x y z
N MET A 1 -9.93 12.20 -6.13
CA MET A 1 -10.03 11.48 -4.83
C MET A 1 -9.01 10.37 -4.82
N LYS A 2 -8.00 10.41 -3.93
CA LYS A 2 -6.94 9.38 -3.83
C LYS A 2 -7.21 8.34 -2.71
N ARG A 3 -8.47 8.19 -2.28
CA ARG A 3 -8.86 7.36 -1.12
C ARG A 3 -8.73 5.87 -1.46
N GLY A 4 -8.29 5.05 -0.50
CA GLY A 4 -8.31 3.58 -0.59
C GLY A 4 -6.94 2.89 -0.58
N LEU A 5 -6.95 1.59 -0.88
CA LEU A 5 -5.79 0.72 -0.98
C LEU A 5 -5.13 0.83 -2.37
N PHE A 6 -3.81 0.72 -2.42
CA PHE A 6 -3.03 0.73 -3.65
C PHE A 6 -1.79 -0.16 -3.53
N ARG A 7 -1.25 -0.62 -4.66
CA ARG A 7 0.03 -1.33 -4.73
C ARG A 7 1.19 -0.36 -4.85
N THR A 8 2.29 -0.66 -4.19
CA THR A 8 3.56 0.08 -4.30
C THR A 8 4.74 -0.88 -4.09
N ILE A 9 5.94 -0.37 -4.38
CA ILE A 9 7.19 -0.99 -3.97
C ILE A 9 7.72 -0.21 -2.77
N ASP A 10 7.95 -0.90 -1.65
CA ASP A 10 8.61 -0.38 -0.46
C ASP A 10 10.05 -0.89 -0.39
N THR A 11 10.96 -0.07 0.13
CA THR A 11 12.39 -0.39 0.19
C THR A 11 12.72 -1.57 1.10
N PHE A 12 11.90 -1.86 2.11
CA PHE A 12 12.12 -2.96 3.04
C PHE A 12 11.23 -4.17 2.71
N LEU A 13 9.97 -3.93 2.34
CA LEU A 13 8.99 -5.00 2.12
C LEU A 13 8.91 -5.49 0.66
N GLY A 14 9.49 -4.75 -0.29
CA GLY A 14 9.29 -4.99 -1.71
C GLY A 14 7.88 -4.62 -2.15
N GLU A 15 7.29 -5.40 -3.06
CA GLU A 15 5.89 -5.18 -3.46
C GLU A 15 4.94 -5.33 -2.27
N CYS A 16 4.02 -4.40 -2.09
CA CYS A 16 3.03 -4.42 -1.03
C CYS A 16 1.78 -3.59 -1.34
N ALA A 17 0.69 -3.87 -0.63
CA ALA A 17 -0.49 -3.02 -0.57
C ALA A 17 -0.32 -1.98 0.55
N ARG A 18 -0.78 -0.76 0.29
CA ARG A 18 -0.72 0.36 1.25
C ARG A 18 -2.05 1.11 1.24
N VAL A 19 -2.47 1.54 2.43
CA VAL A 19 -3.64 2.40 2.62
C VAL A 19 -3.25 3.86 2.40
N HIS A 20 -4.08 4.62 1.69
CA HIS A 20 -3.89 6.06 1.54
C HIS A 20 -3.96 6.79 2.89
N GLU A 21 -3.17 7.84 3.05
CA GLU A 21 -3.11 8.57 4.31
C GLU A 21 -4.43 9.19 4.75
N ASP A 22 -5.16 9.74 3.78
CA ASP A 22 -6.48 10.33 4.03
C ASP A 22 -7.59 9.28 4.25
N ALA A 23 -7.28 7.98 4.24
CA ALA A 23 -8.29 6.94 4.44
C ALA A 23 -8.62 6.68 5.92
N GLY A 24 -7.84 7.25 6.85
CA GLY A 24 -8.22 7.41 8.28
C GLY A 24 -8.17 6.16 9.15
N ASP A 25 -8.15 4.97 8.55
CA ASP A 25 -7.87 3.72 9.25
C ASP A 25 -6.38 3.41 9.17
N ALA A 26 -5.86 2.59 10.09
CA ALA A 26 -4.43 2.27 10.27
C ALA A 26 -3.66 2.30 8.94
N PHE A 27 -2.41 2.78 8.94
CA PHE A 27 -1.61 2.94 7.73
C PHE A 27 -0.71 1.70 7.47
N PRO A 28 -1.20 0.44 7.35
CA PRO A 28 -0.30 -0.69 7.24
C PRO A 28 0.25 -0.76 5.82
N TYR A 29 1.48 -1.27 5.77
CA TYR A 29 2.01 -1.92 4.60
C TYR A 29 1.68 -3.40 4.73
N LEU A 30 1.09 -3.99 3.70
CA LEU A 30 0.69 -5.39 3.70
C LEU A 30 1.37 -6.13 2.56
N ARG A 31 2.11 -7.20 2.89
CA ARG A 31 2.72 -8.06 1.87
C ARG A 31 1.64 -8.74 1.02
N PRO A 32 1.87 -8.99 -0.28
CA PRO A 32 0.87 -9.55 -1.19
C PRO A 32 0.32 -10.90 -0.73
N GLU A 33 1.19 -11.71 -0.10
CA GLU A 33 0.82 -13.01 0.46
C GLU A 33 -0.20 -12.87 1.61
N LEU A 34 0.00 -11.91 2.52
CA LEU A 34 -0.92 -11.65 3.62
C LEU A 34 -2.24 -11.07 3.12
N TYR A 35 -2.18 -10.14 2.16
CA TYR A 35 -3.37 -9.55 1.55
C TYR A 35 -4.29 -10.64 0.97
N ARG A 36 -3.71 -11.57 0.20
CA ARG A 36 -4.42 -12.71 -0.40
C ARG A 36 -5.00 -13.65 0.66
N ARG A 37 -4.22 -14.00 1.69
CA ARG A 37 -4.69 -14.88 2.78
C ARG A 37 -5.86 -14.30 3.57
N LEU A 38 -5.90 -12.97 3.73
CA LEU A 38 -6.96 -12.28 4.48
C LEU A 38 -8.24 -12.06 3.67
N GLY A 39 -8.23 -12.32 2.35
CA GLY A 39 -9.43 -12.27 1.52
C GLY A 39 -10.02 -10.87 1.33
N PHE A 40 -9.17 -9.82 1.33
CA PHE A 40 -9.62 -8.45 1.06
C PHE A 40 -10.23 -8.31 -0.33
N THR A 41 -11.14 -7.34 -0.47
CA THR A 41 -11.75 -6.93 -1.75
C THR A 41 -11.45 -5.45 -2.00
N PRO A 42 -10.96 -5.06 -3.19
CA PRO A 42 -10.69 -5.88 -4.38
C PRO A 42 -9.47 -6.79 -4.22
N ALA A 43 -9.27 -7.74 -5.16
CA ALA A 43 -8.10 -8.60 -5.14
C ALA A 43 -6.81 -7.77 -5.25
N TYR A 44 -5.69 -8.31 -4.75
CA TYR A 44 -4.43 -7.57 -4.70
C TYR A 44 -4.03 -7.04 -6.07
N GLU A 45 -4.16 -7.85 -7.11
CA GLU A 45 -3.75 -7.55 -8.48
C GLU A 45 -4.59 -6.45 -9.13
N GLU A 46 -5.83 -6.26 -8.66
CA GLU A 46 -6.78 -5.25 -9.13
C GLU A 46 -6.56 -3.87 -8.48
N LEU A 47 -5.74 -3.82 -7.43
CA LEU A 47 -5.41 -2.55 -6.77
C LEU A 47 -4.59 -1.65 -7.72
N PRO A 48 -4.84 -0.34 -7.71
CA PRO A 48 -4.08 0.60 -8.53
C PRO A 48 -2.61 0.62 -8.10
N PHE A 49 -1.68 0.62 -9.05
CA PHE A 49 -0.25 0.72 -8.76
C PHE A 49 0.19 2.20 -8.69
N ARG A 50 1.01 2.53 -7.68
CA ARG A 50 1.63 3.85 -7.52
C ARG A 50 3.13 3.68 -7.33
N ALA A 51 3.92 4.19 -8.27
CA ALA A 51 5.39 4.13 -8.20
C ALA A 51 5.98 5.12 -7.16
N ASP A 52 5.24 6.19 -6.88
CA ASP A 52 5.69 7.38 -6.15
C ASP A 52 5.62 7.24 -4.62
N ALA A 53 5.09 6.13 -4.09
CA ALA A 53 4.95 5.96 -2.64
C ALA A 53 6.30 5.80 -1.91
N THR A 54 7.37 5.51 -2.67
CA THR A 54 8.77 5.46 -2.23
C THR A 54 9.25 6.81 -1.70
N GLU A 55 8.93 7.92 -2.39
CA GLU A 55 9.34 9.27 -1.95
C GLU A 55 8.61 9.73 -0.69
N ALA A 56 7.31 9.45 -0.59
CA ALA A 56 6.51 9.87 0.58
C ALA A 56 6.94 9.16 1.87
N ALA A 57 7.48 7.94 1.78
CA ALA A 57 8.05 7.22 2.92
C ALA A 57 9.46 7.74 3.29
N ALA A 58 10.31 8.06 2.29
CA ALA A 58 11.64 8.62 2.50
C ALA A 58 11.61 10.00 3.17
N ARG A 59 10.68 10.88 2.75
CA ARG A 59 10.49 12.22 3.34
C ARG A 59 10.05 12.21 4.80
N ARG A 60 9.53 11.09 5.31
CA ARG A 60 9.12 10.94 6.72
C ARG A 60 10.24 10.46 7.64
N ARG A 61 11.41 10.08 7.09
CA ARG A 61 12.62 9.70 7.84
C ARG A 61 13.68 10.80 7.91
N ALA A 62 13.43 11.94 7.25
CA ALA A 62 14.25 13.16 7.32
C ALA A 62 13.61 14.16 8.29
#